data_AF-A0AAD0YB09-F1
#
_entry.id   AF-A0AAD0YB09-F1
#
_cell.length_a   1.000
_cell.length_b   1.000
_cell.length_c   1.000
_cell.angle_alpha   90.00
_cell.angle_beta   90.00
_cell.angle_gamma   90.00
#
_symmetry.space_group_name_H-M   'P 1'
#
loop_
_entity.id
_entity.type
_entity.pdbx_description
1 polymer ?
#
loop_
_entity_poly.entity_id
_entity_poly.type
_entity_poly.pdbx_seq_one_letter_code
_entity_poly.pdbx_strand_id
1 'polypeptide(L)'
;MIKILYTFFLCSAVAVFGQGKNFFEKGEVQLQQPVEKVSLKYENNLPFVEVNINGKTYNFIFDSGAPTVISQAIYKELNLRKKYKRSIKDSDEKVQQQCNLPQKLDHLKL
;
A
#
# COMPACT_ATOMS: atom_id res chain seq x y z
N MET A 1 50.05 32.68 -23.86
CA MET A 1 49.96 31.86 -22.62
C MET A 1 48.86 32.35 -21.69
N ILE A 2 48.85 33.63 -21.28
CA ILE A 2 47.81 34.21 -20.40
C ILE A 2 46.37 34.05 -20.91
N LYS A 3 46.11 34.24 -22.22
CA LYS A 3 44.76 34.08 -22.80
C LYS A 3 44.21 32.66 -22.70
N ILE A 4 45.09 31.65 -22.80
CA ILE A 4 44.75 30.22 -22.69
C ILE A 4 44.41 29.87 -21.23
N LEU A 5 45.10 30.52 -20.27
CA LEU A 5 44.83 30.36 -18.85
C LEU A 5 43.44 30.90 -18.47
N TYR A 6 43.03 32.05 -19.03
CA TYR A 6 41.71 32.62 -18.79
C TYR A 6 40.58 31.80 -19.41
N THR A 7 40.76 31.23 -20.61
CA THR A 7 39.77 30.30 -21.18
C THR A 7 39.67 29.02 -20.36
N PHE A 8 40.77 28.50 -19.84
CA PHE A 8 40.74 27.34 -18.95
C PHE A 8 39.97 27.64 -17.64
N PHE A 9 40.20 28.82 -17.06
CA PHE A 9 39.51 29.27 -15.85
C PHE A 9 38.01 29.54 -16.07
N LEU A 10 37.64 30.03 -17.26
CA LEU A 10 36.23 30.25 -17.62
C LEU A 10 35.48 28.92 -17.81
N CYS A 11 36.12 27.93 -18.44
CA CYS A 11 35.51 26.61 -18.64
C CYS A 11 35.31 25.84 -17.34
N SER A 12 36.23 25.96 -16.37
CA SER A 12 36.10 25.27 -15.08
C SER A 12 34.96 25.82 -14.23
N ALA A 13 34.70 27.14 -14.29
CA ALA A 13 33.59 27.76 -13.57
C ALA A 13 32.24 27.20 -14.02
N VAL A 14 32.02 27.00 -15.32
CA VAL A 14 30.74 26.48 -15.85
C VAL A 14 30.51 25.01 -15.45
N ALA A 15 31.56 24.20 -15.29
CA ALA A 15 31.45 22.79 -14.93
C ALA A 15 30.98 22.55 -13.48
N VAL A 16 31.23 23.50 -12.56
CA VAL A 16 30.87 23.37 -11.13
C VAL A 16 29.40 23.70 -10.87
N PHE A 17 28.79 24.61 -11.65
CA PHE A 17 27.38 25.00 -11.46
C PHE A 17 26.37 24.07 -12.14
N GLY A 18 26.80 23.11 -12.96
CA GLY A 18 25.93 22.21 -13.74
C GLY A 18 25.57 20.87 -13.08
N GLN A 19 26.08 20.57 -11.88
CA GLN A 19 25.79 19.31 -11.20
C GLN A 19 24.46 19.41 -10.43
N GLY A 20 23.36 19.10 -11.12
CA GLY A 20 22.05 18.94 -10.49
C GLY A 20 22.11 17.91 -9.37
N LYS A 21 21.73 18.31 -8.15
CA LYS A 21 21.68 17.44 -6.99
C LYS A 21 20.50 16.49 -7.17
N ASN A 22 20.74 15.26 -7.62
CA ASN A 22 19.74 14.20 -7.52
C ASN A 22 19.60 13.86 -6.03
N PHE A 23 18.63 14.47 -5.35
CA PHE A 23 18.38 14.30 -3.91
C PHE A 23 17.92 12.89 -3.52
N PHE A 24 17.64 12.02 -4.50
CA PHE A 24 17.21 10.66 -4.28
C PHE A 24 18.19 9.68 -4.94
N GLU A 25 18.85 8.87 -4.13
CA GLU A 25 19.52 7.68 -4.62
C GLU A 25 18.46 6.73 -5.18
N LYS A 26 18.68 6.28 -6.42
CA LYS A 26 17.84 5.24 -7.00
C LYS A 26 18.24 3.92 -6.36
N GLY A 27 17.44 3.45 -5.40
CA GLY A 27 17.58 2.11 -4.85
C GLY A 27 16.97 1.08 -5.80
N GLU A 28 17.69 -0.01 -6.05
CA GLU A 28 17.09 -1.20 -6.68
C GLU A 28 16.51 -2.09 -5.57
N VAL A 29 15.22 -2.45 -5.71
CA VAL A 29 14.57 -3.40 -4.83
C VAL A 29 14.46 -4.73 -5.55
N GLN A 30 15.05 -5.79 -4.97
CA GLN A 30 14.73 -7.15 -5.38
C GLN A 30 13.42 -7.55 -4.70
N LEU A 31 12.40 -7.83 -5.51
CA LEU A 31 11.14 -8.36 -5.01
C LEU A 31 11.40 -9.73 -4.37
N GLN A 32 11.25 -9.82 -3.05
CA GLN A 32 11.45 -11.07 -2.31
C GLN A 32 10.37 -12.12 -2.62
N GLN A 33 9.24 -11.69 -3.19
CA GLN A 33 8.08 -12.52 -3.48
C GLN A 33 7.65 -12.29 -4.93
N PRO A 34 7.20 -13.35 -5.64
CA PRO A 34 6.62 -13.19 -6.97
C PRO A 34 5.40 -12.28 -6.91
N VAL A 35 5.21 -11.49 -7.96
CA VAL A 35 4.02 -10.63 -8.11
C VAL A 35 2.81 -11.53 -8.35
N GLU A 36 1.90 -11.55 -7.39
CA GLU A 36 0.61 -12.21 -7.52
C GLU A 36 -0.37 -11.31 -8.26
N LYS A 37 -1.05 -11.86 -9.27
CA LYS A 37 -2.10 -11.17 -10.01
C LYS A 37 -3.45 -11.71 -9.57
N VAL A 38 -4.27 -10.86 -8.98
CA VAL A 38 -5.63 -11.19 -8.58
C VAL A 38 -6.60 -10.47 -9.51
N SER A 39 -7.61 -11.20 -9.98
CA SER A 39 -8.65 -10.63 -10.84
C SER A 39 -9.65 -9.85 -9.99
N LEU A 40 -9.98 -8.63 -10.42
CA LEU A 40 -11.01 -7.81 -9.81
C LEU A 40 -12.23 -7.76 -10.71
N LYS A 41 -13.42 -7.94 -10.12
CA LYS A 41 -14.70 -7.73 -10.79
C LYS A 41 -15.21 -6.35 -10.44
N TYR A 42 -15.61 -5.56 -11.43
CA TYR A 42 -16.19 -4.23 -11.18
C TYR A 42 -17.71 -4.28 -11.30
N GLU A 43 -18.40 -3.85 -10.25
CA GLU A 43 -19.85 -3.65 -10.24
C GLU A 43 -20.16 -2.29 -9.65
N ASN A 44 -20.97 -1.47 -10.33
CA ASN A 44 -21.29 -0.10 -9.89
C ASN A 44 -20.05 0.75 -9.56
N ASN A 45 -18.98 0.62 -10.35
CA ASN A 45 -17.67 1.25 -10.14
C ASN A 45 -16.95 0.86 -8.84
N LEU A 46 -17.37 -0.21 -8.16
CA LEU A 46 -16.69 -0.75 -6.99
C LEU A 46 -15.87 -1.99 -7.39
N PRO A 47 -14.59 -2.07 -6.99
CA PRO A 47 -13.76 -3.25 -7.22
C PRO A 47 -14.09 -4.34 -6.20
N PHE A 48 -14.52 -5.50 -6.68
CA PHE A 48 -14.75 -6.70 -5.89
C PHE A 48 -13.65 -7.73 -6.11
N VAL A 49 -13.28 -8.41 -5.04
CA VAL A 49 -12.35 -9.55 -5.02
C VAL A 49 -13.02 -10.75 -4.35
N GLU A 50 -12.87 -11.92 -4.96
CA GLU A 50 -13.31 -13.18 -4.37
C GLU A 50 -12.25 -13.67 -3.37
N VAL A 51 -12.72 -14.08 -2.19
CA VAL A 51 -11.85 -14.50 -1.09
C VAL A 51 -12.36 -15.81 -0.51
N ASN A 52 -11.50 -16.82 -0.45
CA ASN A 52 -11.83 -18.09 0.20
C ASN A 52 -11.46 -18.04 1.69
N ILE A 53 -12.45 -18.15 2.57
CA ILE A 53 -12.26 -18.25 4.02
C ILE A 53 -12.87 -19.58 4.49
N ASN A 54 -12.04 -20.47 5.04
CA ASN A 54 -12.46 -21.79 5.55
C ASN A 54 -13.28 -22.61 4.53
N GLY A 55 -12.93 -22.55 3.24
CA GLY A 55 -13.61 -23.32 2.19
C GLY A 55 -14.88 -22.67 1.64
N LYS A 56 -15.26 -21.48 2.13
CA LYS A 56 -16.38 -20.70 1.59
C LYS A 56 -15.88 -19.43 0.90
N THR A 57 -16.43 -19.16 -0.28
CA THR A 57 -16.10 -17.96 -1.08
C THR A 57 -16.99 -16.79 -0.70
N TYR A 58 -16.38 -15.62 -0.55
CA TYR A 58 -17.06 -14.36 -0.26
C TYR A 58 -16.56 -13.26 -1.19
N ASN A 59 -17.43 -12.30 -1.49
CA ASN A 59 -17.06 -11.11 -2.26
C ASN A 59 -16.73 -9.96 -1.30
N PHE A 60 -15.54 -9.41 -1.43
CA PHE A 60 -15.08 -8.24 -0.68
C PHE A 60 -14.88 -7.07 -1.61
N ILE A 61 -15.18 -5.86 -1.13
CA ILE A 61 -14.72 -4.64 -1.80
C ILE A 61 -13.22 -4.50 -1.52
N PHE A 62 -12.44 -4.30 -2.57
CA PHE A 62 -11.02 -3.99 -2.43
C PHE A 62 -10.84 -2.50 -2.11
N ASP A 63 -10.60 -2.21 -0.83
CA ASP A 63 -10.41 -0.86 -0.31
C ASP A 63 -9.03 -0.71 0.32
N SER A 64 -8.11 -0.04 -0.39
CA SER A 64 -6.77 0.26 0.11
C SER A 64 -6.72 1.42 1.11
N GLY A 65 -7.81 2.18 1.24
CA GLY A 65 -7.94 3.32 2.14
C GLY A 65 -8.50 2.97 3.52
N ALA A 66 -9.03 1.77 3.70
CA ALA A 66 -9.67 1.34 4.94
C ALA A 66 -8.92 0.18 5.65
N PRO A 67 -9.08 0.06 6.98
CA PRO A 67 -8.71 -1.17 7.67
C PRO A 67 -9.52 -2.36 7.12
N THR A 68 -8.93 -3.55 7.07
CA THR A 68 -9.65 -4.77 6.69
C THR A 68 -10.77 -5.07 7.69
N VAL A 69 -12.01 -5.09 7.20
CA VAL A 69 -13.23 -5.35 7.99
C VAL A 69 -14.04 -6.49 7.39
N ILE A 70 -14.78 -7.19 8.25
CA ILE A 70 -15.75 -8.21 7.85
C ILE A 70 -17.13 -7.84 8.38
N SER A 71 -18.18 -8.23 7.67
CA SER A 71 -19.55 -8.01 8.13
C SER A 71 -19.85 -8.83 9.39
N GLN A 72 -20.80 -8.36 10.18
CA GLN A 72 -21.24 -9.10 11.39
C GLN A 72 -21.81 -10.49 11.05
N ALA A 73 -22.38 -10.66 9.84
CA ALA A 73 -22.86 -11.94 9.33
C ALA A 73 -21.70 -12.92 9.12
N ILE A 74 -20.66 -12.51 8.38
CA ILE A 74 -19.45 -13.31 8.14
C ILE A 74 -18.75 -13.62 9.47
N TYR A 75 -18.67 -12.64 10.38
CA TYR A 75 -18.08 -12.84 11.71
C TYR A 75 -18.78 -13.95 12.51
N LYS A 76 -20.13 -13.95 12.52
CA LYS A 76 -20.93 -14.95 13.23
C LYS A 76 -20.81 -16.32 12.56
N GLU A 77 -20.89 -16.36 11.23
CA GLU A 77 -20.79 -17.59 10.45
C GLU A 77 -19.47 -18.30 10.68
N LEU A 78 -18.36 -17.54 10.65
CA LEU A 78 -17.02 -18.08 10.87
C LEU A 78 -16.70 -18.37 12.35
N ASN A 79 -17.66 -18.12 13.26
CA ASN A 79 -17.52 -18.28 14.71
C ASN A 79 -16.21 -17.69 15.27
N LEU A 80 -15.86 -16.49 14.79
CA LEU A 80 -14.58 -15.88 15.12
C LEU A 80 -14.56 -15.41 16.58
N ARG A 81 -13.40 -15.52 17.24
CA ARG A 81 -13.19 -14.97 18.58
C ARG A 81 -12.65 -13.55 18.47
N LYS A 82 -13.20 -12.62 19.25
CA LYS A 82 -12.70 -11.24 19.33
C LYS A 82 -11.29 -11.28 19.93
N LYS A 83 -10.27 -10.99 19.12
CA LYS A 83 -8.88 -10.96 19.61
C LYS A 83 -8.52 -9.62 20.23
N TYR A 84 -9.00 -8.51 19.66
CA TYR A 84 -8.78 -7.15 20.16
C TYR A 84 -10.01 -6.25 19.93
N LYS A 85 -10.25 -5.31 20.84
CA LYS A 85 -11.20 -4.21 20.67
C LYS A 85 -10.40 -2.93 20.50
N ARG A 86 -10.62 -2.19 19.41
CA ARG A 86 -10.07 -0.85 19.24
C ARG A 86 -11.20 0.13 18.97
N SER A 87 -11.17 1.24 19.70
CA SER A 87 -12.04 2.39 19.43
C SER A 87 -11.48 3.11 18.21
N ILE A 88 -12.26 3.20 17.13
CA ILE A 88 -11.88 3.98 15.95
C ILE A 88 -12.81 5.20 15.91
N LYS A 89 -12.21 6.38 15.78
CA LYS A 89 -12.92 7.64 15.57
C LYS A 89 -12.92 7.88 14.06
N ASP A 90 -14.11 7.96 13.47
CA ASP A 90 -14.24 8.26 12.04
C ASP A 90 -14.10 9.76 11.75
N SER A 91 -14.07 10.12 10.47
CA SER A 91 -13.96 11.50 9.99
C SER A 91 -15.15 12.38 10.42
N ASP A 92 -16.27 11.77 10.77
CA ASP A 92 -17.48 12.42 11.27
C ASP A 92 -17.50 12.48 12.81
N GLU A 93 -16.35 12.24 13.44
CA GLU A 93 -16.13 12.17 14.90
C GLU A 93 -16.92 11.10 15.65
N LYS A 94 -17.62 10.21 14.97
CA LYS A 94 -18.33 9.10 15.61
C LYS A 94 -17.33 8.02 16.00
N VAL A 95 -17.55 7.49 17.19
CA VAL A 95 -16.71 6.47 17.78
C VAL A 95 -17.41 5.12 17.62
N GLN A 96 -16.82 4.23 16.83
CA GLN A 96 -17.33 2.88 16.64
C GLN A 96 -16.35 1.84 17.17
N GLN A 97 -16.89 0.78 17.77
CA GLN A 97 -16.09 -0.34 18.25
C GLN A 97 -15.84 -1.32 17.10
N GLN A 98 -14.61 -1.34 16.60
CA GLN A 98 -14.22 -2.25 15.53
C GLN A 98 -13.56 -3.51 16.10
N CYS A 99 -14.03 -4.68 15.65
CA CYS A 99 -13.34 -5.94 15.87
C CYS A 99 -12.38 -6.16 14.70
N ASN A 100 -11.13 -5.72 14.86
CA ASN A 100 -10.10 -6.01 13.88
C ASN A 100 -9.65 -7.47 14.02
N LEU A 101 -9.58 -8.20 12.90
CA LEU A 101 -8.71 -9.35 12.83
C LEU A 101 -7.26 -8.84 12.86
N PRO A 102 -6.34 -9.48 13.61
CA PRO A 102 -4.94 -9.09 13.58
C PRO A 102 -4.42 -9.11 12.14
N GLN A 103 -3.59 -8.12 11.87
CA GLN A 103 -2.96 -7.81 10.59
C GLN A 103 -2.41 -9.07 9.90
N LYS A 104 -2.68 -9.13 8.60
CA LYS A 104 -2.37 -10.19 7.63
C LYS A 104 -3.05 -11.53 7.94
N LEU A 105 -4.18 -11.77 7.28
CA LEU A 105 -4.63 -13.15 7.07
C LEU A 105 -3.65 -13.78 6.07
N ASP A 106 -2.51 -14.26 6.56
CA ASP A 106 -1.56 -15.10 5.80
C ASP A 106 -2.19 -16.43 5.33
N HIS A 107 -3.45 -16.67 5.66
CA HIS A 107 -4.24 -17.84 5.30
C HIS A 107 -5.36 -17.57 4.28
N LEU A 108 -5.52 -16.33 3.82
CA LEU A 108 -6.40 -16.08 2.67
C LEU A 108 -5.70 -16.56 1.41
N LYS A 109 -6.18 -17.68 0.86
CA LYS A 109 -5.93 -17.99 -0.54
C LYS A 109 -6.86 -17.10 -1.35
N LEU A 110 -6.27 -16.07 -1.98
CA LEU A 110 -6.88 -15.37 -3.11
C LEU A 110 -6.91 -16.31 -4.33
#